data_AF-A0A6I7QB77-F1
#
_entry.id   AF-A0A6I7QB77-F1
#
_cell.length_a   1.000
_cell.length_b   1.000
_cell.length_c   1.000
_cell.angle_alpha   90.00
_cell.angle_beta   90.00
_cell.angle_gamma   90.00
#
_symmetry.space_group_name_H-M   'P 1'
#
loop_
_entity.id
_entity.type
_entity.pdbx_description
1 polymer ?
#
loop_
_entity_poly.entity_id
_entity_poly.type
_entity_poly.pdbx_seq_one_letter_code
_entity_poly.pdbx_strand_id
1 'polypeptide(L)'
;MFAQHRSRNIFFALLSFIYAFIVYTLTVAPTASFWDPAEYIAISHTLQVAHPPGSPFFAIVGRIVSMFVPAEYVALSINMISVTASAFTIMLLYLIVVRLIEEFRGSADHMDFMDQFGMYAGGLLAALTFTVTHTQWFNAVEAEMY
;
A
#
# COMPACT_ATOMS: atom_id res chain seq x y z
N MET A 1 13.92 8.63 27.12
CA MET A 1 14.41 9.49 26.02
C MET A 1 14.02 8.96 24.64
N PHE A 2 14.12 7.65 24.36
CA PHE A 2 13.70 7.02 23.08
C PHE A 2 12.21 7.07 22.68
N ALA A 3 11.35 7.72 23.48
CA ALA A 3 9.90 7.71 23.23
C ALA A 3 9.48 8.71 22.15
N GLN A 4 10.25 9.80 21.96
CA GLN A 4 9.79 10.94 21.16
C GLN A 4 9.97 10.71 19.65
N HIS A 5 11.16 10.28 19.18
CA HIS A 5 11.33 9.90 17.77
C HIS A 5 10.43 8.72 17.40
N ARG A 6 10.45 7.63 18.19
CA ARG A 6 9.67 6.42 17.90
C ARG A 6 8.17 6.71 17.75
N SER A 7 7.59 7.49 18.67
CA SER A 7 6.17 7.83 18.62
C SER A 7 5.82 8.69 17.41
N ARG A 8 6.62 9.72 17.10
CA ARG A 8 6.43 10.56 15.90
C ARG A 8 6.58 9.77 14.61
N ASN A 9 7.57 8.88 14.55
CA ASN A 9 7.84 8.07 13.38
C ASN A 9 6.67 7.10 13.09
N ILE A 10 6.15 6.43 14.13
CA ILE A 10 4.96 5.57 14.01
C ILE A 10 3.74 6.40 13.59
N PHE A 11 3.54 7.58 14.18
CA PHE A 11 2.42 8.45 13.83
C PHE A 11 2.42 8.83 12.34
N PHE A 12 3.56 9.30 11.82
CA PHE A 12 3.66 9.70 10.41
C PHE A 12 3.64 8.51 9.44
N ALA A 13 4.13 7.34 9.85
CA ALA A 13 3.96 6.10 9.09
C ALA A 13 2.46 5.74 8.96
N LEU A 14 1.73 5.74 10.08
CA LEU A 14 0.29 5.49 10.07
C LEU A 14 -0.48 6.55 9.31
N LEU A 15 -0.08 7.83 9.39
CA LEU A 15 -0.67 8.90 8.60
C LEU A 15 -0.50 8.64 7.09
N SER A 16 0.69 8.22 6.67
CA SER A 16 0.99 7.87 5.27
C SER A 16 0.15 6.68 4.79
N PHE A 17 -0.01 5.66 5.65
CA PHE A 17 -0.90 4.52 5.39
C PHE A 17 -2.35 4.97 5.22
N ILE A 18 -2.90 5.70 6.19
CA ILE A 18 -4.31 6.12 6.20
C ILE A 18 -4.60 7.03 4.99
N TYR A 19 -3.70 7.95 4.68
CA TYR A 19 -3.83 8.80 3.49
C TYR A 19 -3.94 7.96 2.21
N ALA A 20 -2.99 7.06 1.97
CA ALA A 20 -2.99 6.21 0.79
C ALA A 20 -4.21 5.28 0.75
N PHE A 21 -4.56 4.68 1.89
CA PHE A 21 -5.71 3.79 2.02
C PHE A 21 -7.02 4.51 1.67
N ILE A 22 -7.22 5.73 2.16
CA ILE A 22 -8.40 6.54 1.83
C ILE A 22 -8.41 6.89 0.34
N VAL A 23 -7.31 7.42 -0.21
CA VAL A 23 -7.24 7.81 -1.62
C VAL A 23 -7.57 6.62 -2.51
N TYR A 24 -6.90 5.49 -2.32
CA TYR A 24 -7.09 4.30 -3.15
C TYR A 24 -8.46 3.66 -2.95
N THR A 25 -9.00 3.62 -1.72
CA THR A 25 -10.35 3.08 -1.47
C THR A 25 -11.43 3.94 -2.12
N LEU A 26 -11.27 5.27 -2.15
CA LEU A 26 -12.23 6.15 -2.82
C LEU A 26 -12.23 6.00 -4.34
N THR A 27 -11.16 5.44 -4.91
CA THR A 27 -10.96 5.33 -6.36
C THR A 27 -10.83 3.90 -6.86
N VAL A 28 -11.02 2.90 -5.99
CA VAL A 28 -10.92 1.48 -6.34
C VAL A 28 -12.03 1.11 -7.33
N ALA A 29 -11.70 0.27 -8.31
CA ALA A 29 -12.70 -0.27 -9.21
C ALA A 29 -13.71 -1.14 -8.41
N PRO A 30 -15.02 -0.86 -8.48
CA PRO A 30 -16.02 -1.62 -7.73
C PRO A 30 -16.29 -3.01 -8.34
N THR A 31 -15.90 -3.22 -9.60
CA THR A 31 -16.17 -4.42 -10.39
C THR A 31 -14.91 -4.91 -11.08
N ALA A 32 -15.02 -5.96 -11.90
CA ALA A 32 -13.93 -6.41 -12.74
C ALA A 32 -13.57 -5.34 -13.79
N SER A 33 -12.33 -4.84 -13.71
CA SER A 33 -11.75 -3.96 -14.71
C SER A 33 -11.29 -4.73 -15.94
N PHE A 34 -11.07 -4.00 -17.03
CA PHE A 34 -10.59 -4.58 -18.28
C PHE A 34 -9.19 -5.17 -18.09
N TRP A 35 -8.85 -6.21 -18.87
CA TRP A 35 -7.53 -6.87 -18.89
C TRP A 35 -7.30 -7.87 -17.74
N ASP A 36 -6.12 -7.85 -17.13
CA ASP A 36 -5.66 -8.83 -16.13
C ASP A 36 -6.46 -8.83 -14.81
N PRO A 37 -6.99 -7.70 -14.29
CA PRO A 37 -7.78 -7.70 -13.05
C PRO A 37 -9.00 -8.63 -13.09
N ALA A 38 -9.69 -8.73 -14.23
CA ALA A 38 -10.81 -9.65 -14.39
C ALA A 38 -10.37 -11.12 -14.32
N GLU A 39 -9.23 -11.45 -14.91
CA GLU A 39 -8.63 -12.79 -14.79
C GLU A 39 -8.28 -13.07 -13.32
N TYR A 40 -7.58 -12.14 -12.65
CA TYR A 40 -7.19 -12.29 -11.25
C TYR A 40 -8.38 -12.44 -10.30
N ILE A 41 -9.47 -11.72 -10.52
CA ILE A 41 -10.72 -11.88 -9.77
C ILE A 41 -11.32 -13.27 -9.99
N ALA A 42 -11.43 -13.71 -11.25
CA ALA A 42 -12.02 -14.99 -11.61
C ALA A 42 -11.22 -16.18 -11.05
N ILE A 43 -9.89 -16.16 -11.19
CA ILE A 43 -9.03 -17.23 -10.68
C ILE A 43 -8.96 -17.22 -9.16
N SER A 44 -9.01 -16.06 -8.51
CA SER A 44 -9.02 -16.00 -7.03
C SER A 44 -10.32 -16.57 -6.48
N HIS A 45 -11.45 -16.32 -7.16
CA HIS A 45 -12.73 -16.90 -6.76
C HIS A 45 -12.77 -18.42 -7.02
N THR A 46 -12.18 -18.91 -8.10
CA THR A 46 -12.28 -20.34 -8.50
C THR A 46 -11.06 -21.20 -8.16
N LEU A 47 -9.98 -20.60 -7.66
CA LEU A 47 -8.65 -21.20 -7.48
C LEU A 47 -8.09 -21.86 -8.75
N GLN A 48 -8.27 -21.20 -9.89
CA GLN A 48 -7.69 -21.62 -11.17
C GLN A 48 -6.27 -21.06 -11.36
N VAL A 49 -5.58 -21.53 -12.41
CA VAL A 49 -4.22 -21.10 -12.74
C VAL A 49 -4.30 -19.94 -13.73
N ALA A 50 -3.72 -18.79 -13.34
CA ALA A 50 -3.53 -17.66 -14.25
C ALA A 50 -2.58 -18.03 -15.40
N HIS A 51 -2.51 -17.18 -16.42
CA HIS A 51 -1.39 -17.22 -17.36
C HIS A 51 -0.03 -17.25 -16.62
N PRO A 52 1.00 -17.96 -17.13
CA PRO A 52 2.30 -18.09 -16.46
C PRO A 52 2.90 -16.73 -16.11
N PRO A 53 3.48 -16.54 -14.89
CA PRO A 53 3.92 -17.55 -13.93
C PRO A 53 2.85 -18.09 -12.96
N GLY A 54 1.59 -17.63 -13.05
CA GLY A 54 0.56 -17.94 -12.07
C GLY A 54 0.87 -17.27 -10.73
N SER A 55 -0.08 -16.57 -10.14
CA SER A 55 0.11 -15.81 -8.91
C SER A 55 -0.56 -16.50 -7.72
N PRO A 56 -0.03 -17.66 -7.26
CA PRO A 56 -0.75 -18.54 -6.34
C PRO A 56 -1.01 -17.89 -4.98
N PHE A 57 -0.08 -17.08 -4.47
CA PHE A 57 -0.26 -16.39 -3.20
C PHE A 57 -1.44 -15.43 -3.25
N PHE A 58 -1.52 -14.59 -4.29
CA PHE A 58 -2.64 -13.67 -4.48
C PHE A 58 -3.96 -14.41 -4.66
N ALA A 59 -3.99 -15.48 -5.46
CA ALA A 59 -5.20 -16.28 -5.65
C ALA A 59 -5.72 -16.90 -4.34
N ILE A 60 -4.82 -17.39 -3.47
CA ILE A 60 -5.19 -17.96 -2.16
C ILE A 60 -5.74 -16.85 -1.24
N VAL A 61 -5.05 -15.70 -1.16
CA VAL A 61 -5.51 -14.57 -0.34
C VAL A 61 -6.86 -14.05 -0.86
N GLY A 62 -6.99 -13.87 -2.17
CA GLY A 62 -8.22 -13.47 -2.85
C GLY A 62 -9.37 -14.44 -2.58
N ARG A 63 -9.12 -15.76 -2.57
CA ARG A 63 -10.13 -16.75 -2.19
C ARG A 63 -10.56 -16.61 -0.73
N ILE A 64 -9.62 -16.44 0.19
CA ILE A 64 -9.91 -16.30 1.62
C ILE A 64 -10.73 -15.03 1.88
N VAL A 65 -10.39 -13.90 1.23
CA VAL A 65 -11.11 -12.65 1.41
C VAL A 65 -12.51 -12.72 0.78
N SER A 66 -12.61 -13.24 -0.44
CA SER A 66 -13.88 -13.28 -1.17
C SER A 66 -14.90 -14.29 -0.64
N MET A 67 -14.49 -15.36 0.05
CA MET A 67 -15.43 -16.38 0.54
C MET A 67 -16.32 -15.91 1.69
N PHE A 68 -15.99 -14.79 2.33
CA PHE A 68 -16.76 -14.22 3.46
C PHE A 68 -17.65 -13.05 3.05
N VAL A 69 -17.69 -12.68 1.76
CA VAL A 69 -18.52 -11.58 1.27
C VAL A 69 -19.63 -12.10 0.34
N PRO A 70 -20.78 -11.39 0.23
CA PRO A 70 -21.79 -11.69 -0.78
C PRO A 70 -21.20 -11.63 -2.20
N ALA A 71 -21.79 -12.39 -3.13
CA ALA A 71 -21.29 -12.55 -4.50
C ALA A 71 -21.09 -11.20 -5.23
N GLU A 72 -21.98 -10.23 -4.99
CA GLU A 72 -21.90 -8.87 -5.57
C GLU A 72 -20.67 -8.06 -5.10
N TYR A 73 -20.04 -8.44 -3.99
CA TYR A 73 -18.86 -7.77 -3.42
C TYR A 73 -17.55 -8.51 -3.68
N VAL A 74 -17.57 -9.66 -4.37
CA VAL A 74 -16.37 -10.48 -4.61
C VAL A 74 -15.29 -9.67 -5.35
N ALA A 75 -15.65 -8.99 -6.45
CA ALA A 75 -14.72 -8.20 -7.24
C ALA A 75 -14.07 -7.07 -6.40
N LEU A 76 -14.91 -6.27 -5.73
CA LEU A 76 -14.44 -5.21 -4.83
C LEU A 76 -13.53 -5.77 -3.73
N SER A 77 -13.91 -6.89 -3.09
CA SER A 77 -13.12 -7.49 -2.00
C SER A 77 -11.72 -7.91 -2.45
N ILE A 78 -11.58 -8.36 -3.69
CA ILE A 78 -10.30 -8.76 -4.26
C ILE A 78 -9.49 -7.51 -4.66
N ASN A 79 -10.11 -6.50 -5.28
CA ASN A 79 -9.44 -5.21 -5.56
C ASN A 79 -8.93 -4.53 -4.27
N MET A 80 -9.64 -4.68 -3.16
CA MET A 80 -9.24 -4.15 -1.85
C MET A 80 -7.94 -4.78 -1.30
N ILE A 81 -7.50 -5.92 -1.83
CA ILE A 81 -6.19 -6.50 -1.49
C ILE A 81 -5.09 -5.59 -2.03
N SER A 82 -5.18 -5.16 -3.30
CA SER A 82 -4.23 -4.25 -3.93
C SER A 82 -4.22 -2.87 -3.26
N VAL A 83 -5.41 -2.36 -2.89
CA VAL A 83 -5.55 -1.12 -2.09
C VAL A 83 -4.77 -1.22 -0.77
N THR A 84 -4.99 -2.32 -0.04
CA THR A 84 -4.38 -2.55 1.27
C THR A 84 -2.87 -2.74 1.16
N ALA A 85 -2.42 -3.57 0.23
CA ALA A 85 -1.00 -3.81 -0.03
C ALA A 85 -0.28 -2.52 -0.45
N SER A 86 -0.89 -1.72 -1.34
CA SER A 86 -0.34 -0.45 -1.79
C SER A 86 -0.29 0.60 -0.68
N ALA A 87 -1.29 0.67 0.21
CA ALA A 87 -1.24 1.54 1.37
C ALA A 87 -0.08 1.18 2.32
N PHE A 88 0.19 -0.12 2.50
CA PHE A 88 1.39 -0.59 3.22
C PHE A 88 2.68 -0.21 2.49
N THR A 89 2.73 -0.28 1.15
CA THR A 89 3.88 0.19 0.37
C THR A 89 4.18 1.66 0.65
N ILE A 90 3.16 2.53 0.70
CA ILE A 90 3.34 3.96 1.01
C ILE A 90 3.88 4.16 2.44
N MET A 91 3.34 3.42 3.42
CA MET A 91 3.85 3.43 4.79
C MET A 91 5.33 3.00 4.87
N LEU A 92 5.68 1.92 4.19
CA LEU A 92 7.04 1.39 4.17
C LEU A 92 7.99 2.35 3.46
N LEU A 93 7.55 2.99 2.37
CA LEU A 93 8.34 4.02 1.69
C LEU A 93 8.71 5.16 2.64
N TYR A 94 7.74 5.69 3.40
CA TYR A 94 8.01 6.69 4.43
C TYR A 94 9.05 6.19 5.45
N LEU A 95 8.88 4.97 5.99
CA LEU A 95 9.79 4.39 6.98
C LEU A 95 11.20 4.19 6.43
N ILE A 96 11.32 3.76 5.17
CA ILE A 96 12.60 3.59 4.46
C ILE A 96 13.30 4.93 4.29
N VAL A 97 12.59 5.98 3.88
CA VAL A 97 13.18 7.32 3.72
C VAL A 97 13.70 7.85 5.05
N VAL A 98 12.90 7.76 6.13
CA VAL A 98 13.34 8.17 7.47
C VAL A 98 14.57 7.38 7.91
N ARG A 99 14.53 6.04 7.74
CA ARG A 99 15.65 5.16 8.12
C ARG A 99 16.93 5.50 7.35
N LEU A 100 16.81 5.80 6.06
CA LEU A 100 17.93 6.17 5.21
C LEU A 100 18.56 7.49 5.67
N ILE A 101 17.74 8.49 6.01
CA ILE A 101 18.22 9.77 6.53
C ILE A 101 18.93 9.58 7.87
N GLU A 102 18.40 8.76 8.77
CA GLU A 102 19.07 8.41 10.03
C GLU A 102 20.43 7.72 9.81
N GLU A 103 20.54 6.87 8.79
CA GLU A 103 21.81 6.21 8.44
C GLU A 103 22.87 7.24 7.99
N PHE A 104 22.47 8.29 7.28
CA PHE A 104 23.38 9.34 6.81
C PHE A 104 23.69 10.42 7.84
N ARG A 105 22.73 10.79 8.69
CA ARG A 105 22.82 11.94 9.61
C ARG A 105 23.04 11.54 11.07
N GLY A 106 22.94 10.25 11.39
CA GLY A 106 22.96 9.73 12.76
C GLY A 106 21.56 9.64 13.37
N SER A 107 21.49 9.21 14.63
CA SER A 107 20.20 8.99 15.31
C SER A 107 19.35 10.26 15.34
N ALA A 108 18.07 10.11 14.99
CA ALA A 108 17.11 11.21 15.01
C ALA A 108 16.95 11.88 16.39
N ASP A 109 17.23 11.16 17.48
CA ASP A 109 17.18 11.73 18.84
C ASP A 109 18.30 12.75 19.11
N HIS A 110 19.37 12.76 18.31
CA HIS A 110 20.49 13.71 18.42
C HIS A 110 20.46 14.81 17.35
N MET A 111 19.54 14.73 16.38
CA MET A 111 19.38 15.75 15.34
C MET A 111 18.78 17.03 15.93
N ASP A 112 19.15 18.17 15.36
CA ASP A 112 18.49 19.44 15.67
C ASP A 112 17.06 19.47 15.11
N PHE A 113 16.32 20.54 15.45
CA PHE A 113 14.94 20.68 15.02
C PHE A 113 14.77 20.72 13.49
N MET A 114 15.67 21.39 12.78
CA MET A 114 15.56 21.56 11.33
C MET A 114 15.86 20.26 10.59
N ASP A 115 16.84 19.51 11.07
CA ASP A 115 17.16 18.18 10.55
C ASP A 115 16.01 17.19 10.82
N GLN A 116 15.43 17.18 12.04
CA GLN A 116 14.27 16.34 12.34
C GLN A 116 13.06 16.72 11.48
N PHE A 117 12.80 18.02 11.32
CA PHE A 117 11.71 18.51 10.48
C PHE A 117 11.92 18.09 9.03
N GLY A 118 13.12 18.30 8.47
CA GLY A 118 13.47 17.91 7.10
C GLY A 118 13.35 16.41 6.86
N MET A 119 13.75 15.60 7.84
CA MET A 119 13.62 14.14 7.79
C MET A 119 12.15 13.70 7.70
N TYR A 120 11.30 14.17 8.62
CA TYR A 120 9.89 13.79 8.63
C TYR A 120 9.11 14.38 7.45
N ALA A 121 9.30 15.67 7.15
CA ALA A 121 8.65 16.34 6.04
C ALA A 121 9.10 15.74 4.70
N GLY A 122 10.39 15.46 4.52
CA GLY A 122 10.91 14.79 3.32
C GLY A 122 10.36 13.38 3.14
N GLY A 123 10.31 12.59 4.21
CA GLY A 123 9.69 11.26 4.20
C GLY A 123 8.20 11.29 3.83
N LEU A 124 7.44 12.22 4.44
CA LEU A 124 6.03 12.41 4.10
C LEU A 124 5.85 12.88 2.66
N LEU A 125 6.61 13.87 2.20
CA LEU A 125 6.52 14.36 0.83
C LEU A 125 6.81 13.24 -0.18
N ALA A 126 7.83 12.42 0.06
CA ALA A 126 8.13 11.26 -0.79
C ALA A 126 6.95 10.27 -0.84
N ALA A 127 6.40 9.90 0.32
CA ALA A 127 5.30 8.94 0.41
C ALA A 127 4.00 9.47 -0.22
N LEU A 128 3.60 10.69 0.12
CA LEU A 128 2.35 11.31 -0.36
C LEU A 128 2.40 11.61 -1.86
N THR A 129 3.54 12.04 -2.40
CA THR A 129 3.69 12.25 -3.84
C THR A 129 3.72 10.93 -4.61
N PHE A 130 4.40 9.91 -4.08
CA PHE A 130 4.42 8.58 -4.70
C PHE A 130 3.01 7.96 -4.78
N THR A 131 2.16 8.23 -3.78
CA THR A 131 0.77 7.76 -3.74
C THR A 131 -0.02 8.12 -5.01
N VAL A 132 0.24 9.29 -5.60
CA VAL A 132 -0.50 9.79 -6.77
C VAL A 132 0.27 9.65 -8.07
N THR A 133 1.38 8.89 -8.07
CA THR A 133 2.09 8.57 -9.32
C THR A 133 1.28 7.57 -10.14
N HIS A 134 1.31 7.74 -11.47
CA HIS A 134 0.44 6.98 -12.37
C HIS A 134 0.54 5.47 -12.17
N THR A 135 1.76 4.91 -12.22
CA THR A 135 1.97 3.46 -12.09
C THR A 135 1.52 2.93 -10.73
N GLN A 136 1.90 3.60 -9.65
CA GLN A 136 1.54 3.15 -8.30
C GLN A 136 0.03 3.24 -8.05
N TRP A 137 -0.61 4.31 -8.53
CA TRP A 137 -2.06 4.48 -8.39
C TRP A 137 -2.79 3.41 -9.20
N PHE A 138 -2.43 3.22 -10.47
CA PHE A 138 -3.06 2.22 -11.34
C PHE A 138 -3.02 0.82 -10.71
N ASN A 139 -1.85 0.39 -10.22
CA ASN A 139 -1.71 -0.93 -9.57
C ASN A 139 -2.42 -1.00 -8.20
N ALA A 140 -2.74 0.13 -7.57
CA ALA A 140 -3.39 0.16 -6.26
C ALA A 140 -4.92 0.04 -6.32
N VAL A 141 -5.55 0.45 -7.42
CA VAL A 141 -7.02 0.57 -7.52
C VAL A 141 -7.71 -0.60 -8.21
N GLU A 142 -6.93 -1.54 -8.72
CA GLU A 142 -7.40 -2.76 -9.38
C GLU A 142 -6.60 -3.96 -8.86
N ALA A 143 -7.13 -5.16 -9.02
CA ALA A 143 -6.45 -6.41 -8.71
C ALA A 143 -5.27 -6.64 -9.67
N GLU A 144 -4.22 -5.83 -9.54
CA GLU A 144 -3.02 -5.84 -10.37
C GLU A 144 -1.81 -6.28 -9.55
N MET A 145 -0.87 -6.97 -10.21
CA MET A 145 0.23 -7.70 -9.57
C MET A 145 1.60 -7.38 -10.16
N TYR A 146 1.68 -6.40 -11.07
CA TYR A 146 2.90 -5.97 -11.75
C TYR A 146 3.64 -4.85 -11.02
#